data_AF-A0A0F9HDT1-F1
#
_entry.id   AF-A0A0F9HDT1-F1
#
_cell.length_a   1.000
_cell.length_b   1.000
_cell.length_c   1.000
_cell.angle_alpha   90.00
_cell.angle_beta   90.00
_cell.angle_gamma   90.00
#
_symmetry.space_group_name_H-M   'P 1'
#
loop_
_entity.id
_entity.type
_entity.pdbx_description
1 polymer ?
#
loop_
_entity_poly.entity_id
_entity_poly.type
_entity_poly.pdbx_seq_one_letter_code
_entity_poly.pdbx_strand_id
1 'polypeptide(L)'
;MRNYPVKLADLVIANGQTESNAISLLKTRYRGLAIFSPGTLTGTITVEVSPDGTNFMTLRSGSSDVAIAIDECVVVDFVAYQEIRLKSGSAEGDERTFQVRAVEEF
;
A
#
# COMPACT_ATOMS: atom_id res chain seq x y z
N MET A 1 12.63 3.99 -24.71
CA MET A 1 12.51 2.75 -23.90
C MET A 1 11.19 2.81 -23.15
N ARG A 2 10.41 1.74 -23.14
CA ARG A 2 9.13 1.70 -22.41
C ARG A 2 9.47 1.39 -20.94
N ASN A 3 9.44 2.39 -20.07
CA ASN A 3 9.70 2.20 -18.63
C ASN A 3 8.53 1.40 -18.04
N TYR A 4 8.77 0.12 -17.79
CA TYR A 4 7.82 -0.71 -17.07
C TYR A 4 7.95 -0.43 -15.57
N PRO A 5 6.84 -0.32 -14.82
CA PRO A 5 6.88 -0.08 -13.39
C PRO A 5 7.59 -1.22 -12.66
N VAL A 6 8.66 -0.88 -11.92
CA VAL A 6 9.53 -1.82 -11.20
C VAL A 6 8.75 -2.46 -10.06
N LYS A 7 8.75 -3.80 -9.97
CA LYS A 7 8.14 -4.51 -8.84
C LYS A 7 8.94 -4.21 -7.55
N LEU A 8 8.24 -3.86 -6.49
CA LEU A 8 8.80 -3.73 -5.14
C LEU A 8 8.39 -4.92 -4.26
N ALA A 9 8.68 -4.84 -2.96
CA ALA A 9 8.18 -5.81 -1.99
C ALA A 9 6.64 -5.81 -1.99
N ASP A 10 6.03 -6.97 -1.76
CA ASP A 10 4.58 -7.07 -1.64
C ASP A 10 4.12 -6.63 -0.24
N LEU A 11 2.90 -6.10 -0.13
CA LEU A 11 2.24 -5.85 1.14
C LEU A 11 1.35 -7.05 1.44
N VAL A 12 1.60 -7.75 2.54
CA VAL A 12 0.94 -8.99 2.90
C VAL A 12 0.25 -8.83 4.24
N ILE A 13 -1.07 -8.95 4.26
CA ILE A 13 -1.85 -9.13 5.50
C ILE A 13 -1.96 -10.64 5.72
N ALA A 14 -1.27 -11.14 6.75
CA ALA A 14 -1.31 -12.56 7.09
C ALA A 14 -2.68 -12.97 7.64
N ASN A 15 -3.02 -14.25 7.54
CA ASN A 15 -4.24 -14.79 8.13
C ASN A 15 -4.34 -14.44 9.63
N GLY A 16 -5.50 -13.93 10.05
CA GLY A 16 -5.79 -13.52 11.42
C GLY A 16 -5.21 -12.17 11.81
N GLN A 17 -4.57 -11.45 10.89
CA GLN A 17 -4.04 -10.11 11.13
C GLN A 17 -4.95 -9.04 10.50
N THR A 18 -4.85 -7.82 11.03
CA THR A 18 -5.49 -6.62 10.47
C THR A 18 -4.53 -5.78 9.67
N GLU A 19 -3.22 -5.92 9.87
CA GLU A 19 -2.20 -5.04 9.31
C GLU A 19 -1.22 -5.84 8.46
N SER A 20 -0.71 -5.22 7.39
CA SER A 20 0.35 -5.81 6.59
C SER A 20 1.74 -5.54 7.19
N ASN A 21 2.76 -6.19 6.63
CA ASN A 21 4.12 -5.66 6.73
C ASN A 21 4.18 -4.21 6.19
N ALA A 22 5.15 -3.43 6.65
CA ALA A 22 5.45 -2.11 6.11
C ALA A 22 6.54 -2.19 5.04
N ILE A 23 6.49 -1.26 4.07
CA ILE A 23 7.53 -1.05 3.08
C ILE A 23 8.19 0.30 3.34
N SER A 24 9.51 0.29 3.47
CA SER A 24 10.29 1.52 3.59
C SER A 24 10.47 2.21 2.24
N LEU A 25 10.10 3.50 2.22
CA LEU A 25 10.16 4.39 1.07
C LEU A 25 11.40 5.29 1.07
N LEU A 26 12.11 5.37 2.21
CA LEU A 26 13.32 6.18 2.39
C LEU A 26 14.46 5.90 1.41
N LYS A 27 14.47 4.70 0.81
CA LYS A 27 15.51 4.27 -0.14
C LYS A 27 15.04 4.30 -1.59
N THR A 28 13.80 4.75 -1.83
CA THR A 28 13.19 4.70 -3.15
C THR A 28 13.48 5.99 -3.93
N ARG A 29 13.82 5.85 -5.22
CA ARG A 29 13.98 6.99 -6.16
C ARG A 29 12.68 7.34 -6.88
N TYR A 30 11.56 6.79 -6.39
CA TYR A 30 10.30 6.77 -7.12
C TYR A 30 9.37 7.86 -6.59
N ARG A 31 8.56 8.43 -7.49
CA ARG A 31 7.60 9.50 -7.15
C ARG A 31 6.31 8.96 -6.55
N GLY A 32 5.95 7.73 -6.89
CA GLY A 32 4.73 7.08 -6.41
C GLY A 32 4.80 5.56 -6.43
N LEU A 33 3.80 4.89 -5.85
CA LEU A 33 3.57 3.45 -5.94
C LEU A 33 2.19 3.18 -6.52
N ALA A 34 2.09 2.12 -7.30
CA ALA A 34 0.85 1.46 -7.65
C ALA A 34 0.70 0.21 -6.80
N ILE A 35 -0.42 0.10 -6.09
CA ILE A 35 -0.78 -1.02 -5.23
C ILE A 35 -1.96 -1.75 -5.88
N PHE A 36 -1.78 -3.04 -6.16
CA PHE A 36 -2.76 -3.89 -6.82
C PHE A 36 -3.35 -4.86 -5.80
N SER A 37 -4.67 -4.84 -5.64
CA SER A 37 -5.38 -5.77 -4.78
C SER A 37 -5.47 -7.17 -5.38
N PRO A 38 -5.54 -8.22 -4.56
CA PRO A 38 -5.86 -9.56 -5.03
C PRO A 38 -7.37 -9.69 -5.28
N GLY A 39 -7.76 -10.47 -6.30
CA GLY A 39 -9.17 -10.81 -6.55
C GLY A 39 -9.83 -11.70 -5.50
N THR A 40 -9.11 -12.06 -4.43
CA THR A 40 -9.63 -12.75 -3.25
C THR A 40 -9.96 -11.80 -2.11
N LEU A 41 -9.72 -10.50 -2.27
CA LEU A 41 -9.96 -9.51 -1.23
C LEU A 41 -11.45 -9.43 -0.89
N THR A 42 -11.75 -9.52 0.40
CA THR A 42 -13.10 -9.33 0.94
C THR A 42 -13.17 -7.98 1.62
N GLY A 43 -13.96 -7.05 1.07
CA GLY A 43 -14.13 -5.71 1.64
C GLY A 43 -13.13 -4.69 1.12
N THR A 44 -12.79 -3.71 1.96
CA THR A 44 -11.92 -2.58 1.62
C THR A 44 -10.75 -2.49 2.60
N ILE A 45 -9.57 -2.22 2.06
CA ILE A 45 -8.34 -2.02 2.82
C ILE A 45 -7.95 -0.55 2.80
N THR A 46 -7.65 0.03 3.95
CA THR A 46 -7.14 1.40 4.02
C THR A 46 -5.62 1.41 3.87
N VAL A 47 -5.12 2.44 3.20
CA VAL A 47 -3.69 2.72 3.13
C VAL A 47 -3.28 3.51 4.36
N GLU A 48 -2.26 3.04 5.07
CA GLU A 48 -1.65 3.78 6.18
C GLU A 48 -0.20 4.16 5.84
N VAL A 49 0.20 5.34 6.27
CA VAL A 49 1.55 5.89 6.06
C VAL A 49 2.18 6.28 7.38
N SER A 50 3.50 6.24 7.43
CA SER A 50 4.28 6.68 8.59
C SER A 50 5.36 7.68 8.18
N PRO A 51 5.32 8.93 8.68
CA PRO A 51 6.37 9.92 8.41
C PRO A 51 7.62 9.73 9.30
N ASP A 52 7.51 8.95 10.38
CA ASP A 52 8.60 8.69 11.35
C ASP A 52 9.08 7.23 11.36
N GLY A 53 8.44 6.36 10.56
CA GLY A 53 8.74 4.93 10.48
C GLY A 53 8.27 4.12 11.70
N THR A 54 7.43 4.69 12.57
CA THR A 54 6.93 4.00 13.77
C THR A 54 5.42 4.19 13.95
N ASN A 55 4.93 5.42 13.82
CA ASN A 55 3.52 5.75 13.99
C ASN A 55 2.83 5.79 12.63
N PHE A 56 1.77 5.00 12.48
CA PHE A 56 0.99 4.92 11.25
C PHE A 56 -0.31 5.70 11.38
N MET A 57 -0.69 6.34 10.28
CA MET A 57 -1.97 7.05 10.15
C MET A 57 -2.61 6.75 8.81
N THR A 58 -3.94 6.73 8.79
CA THR A 58 -4.71 6.56 7.55
C THR A 58 -4.39 7.67 6.56
N LEU A 59 -3.95 7.29 5.37
CA LEU A 59 -3.74 8.22 4.27
C LEU A 59 -5.10 8.74 3.79
N ARG A 60 -5.22 10.06 3.65
CA ARG A 60 -6.44 10.71 3.15
C ARG A 60 -6.18 11.44 1.85
N SER A 61 -7.19 11.43 0.98
CA SER A 61 -7.26 12.29 -0.20
C SER A 61 -8.46 13.22 -0.03
N GLY A 62 -8.21 14.50 0.23
CA GLY A 62 -9.25 15.44 0.65
C GLY A 62 -9.87 15.03 1.99
N SER A 63 -11.19 14.79 2.01
CA SER A 63 -11.95 14.42 3.20
C SER A 63 -12.19 12.92 3.36
N SER A 64 -11.63 12.09 2.47
CA SER A 64 -11.89 10.65 2.41
C SER A 64 -10.61 9.84 2.63
N ASP A 65 -10.77 8.65 3.20
CA ASP A 65 -9.67 7.70 3.36
C ASP A 65 -9.31 7.11 2.00
N VAL A 66 -8.03 6.88 1.77
CA VAL A 66 -7.57 6.12 0.62
C VAL A 66 -7.81 4.64 0.91
N ALA A 67 -8.80 4.08 0.23
CA ALA A 67 -9.18 2.68 0.34
C ALA A 67 -8.93 1.94 -0.98
N ILE A 68 -8.62 0.65 -0.88
CA ILE A 68 -8.41 -0.28 -1.99
C ILE A 68 -9.50 -1.34 -1.91
N ALA A 69 -10.35 -1.45 -2.92
CA ALA A 69 -11.32 -2.54 -3.04
C ALA A 69 -10.76 -3.70 -3.87
N ILE A 70 -11.55 -4.77 -3.99
CA ILE A 70 -11.24 -5.96 -4.82
C ILE A 70 -11.00 -5.59 -6.28
N ASP A 71 -10.00 -6.21 -6.90
CA ASP A 71 -9.60 -6.02 -8.31
C ASP A 71 -9.30 -4.56 -8.70
N GLU A 72 -9.02 -3.69 -7.73
CA GLU A 72 -8.61 -2.32 -7.95
C GLU A 72 -7.08 -2.12 -7.86
N CYS A 73 -6.65 -1.04 -8.51
CA CYS A 73 -5.30 -0.49 -8.41
C CYS A 73 -5.39 0.94 -7.86
N VAL A 74 -4.66 1.21 -6.78
CA VAL A 74 -4.53 2.57 -6.21
C VAL A 74 -3.11 3.07 -6.43
N VAL A 75 -2.99 4.31 -6.89
CA VAL A 75 -1.72 5.01 -7.05
C VAL A 75 -1.57 6.04 -5.93
N VAL A 76 -0.44 5.99 -5.23
CA VAL A 76 -0.09 6.90 -4.13
C VAL A 76 1.18 7.65 -4.51
N ASP A 77 1.12 8.99 -4.52
CA ASP A 77 2.29 9.85 -4.69
C ASP A 77 2.99 10.09 -3.34
N PHE A 78 4.32 9.99 -3.30
CA PHE A 78 5.11 10.23 -2.10
C PHE A 78 5.76 11.58 -2.12
N VAL A 79 5.22 12.47 -1.29
CA VAL A 79 6.02 13.58 -0.80
C VAL A 79 5.94 13.51 0.71
N ALA A 80 6.98 12.91 1.32
CA ALA A 80 7.29 12.89 2.76
C ALA A 80 6.83 11.72 3.66
N TYR A 81 6.60 10.51 3.15
CA TYR A 81 6.37 9.32 4.01
C TYR A 81 7.60 8.41 4.05
N GLN A 82 7.98 7.92 5.24
CA GLN A 82 9.07 6.97 5.41
C GLN A 82 8.64 5.53 5.16
N GLU A 83 7.43 5.18 5.58
CA GLU A 83 6.86 3.84 5.41
C GLU A 83 5.40 3.88 4.97
N ILE A 84 4.98 2.81 4.30
CA ILE A 84 3.59 2.55 3.92
C ILE A 84 3.22 1.12 4.33
N ARG A 85 1.98 0.94 4.79
CA ARG A 85 1.38 -0.36 5.06
C ARG A 85 -0.11 -0.34 4.71
N LEU A 86 -0.73 -1.51 4.78
CA LEU A 86 -2.15 -1.70 4.57
C LEU A 86 -2.85 -2.13 5.85
N LYS A 87 -4.10 -1.72 6.01
CA LYS A 87 -4.93 -2.09 7.14
C LYS A 87 -6.33 -2.50 6.72
N SER A 88 -6.74 -3.68 7.18
CA SER A 88 -8.11 -4.15 7.12
C SER A 88 -8.91 -3.63 8.33
N GLY A 89 -10.22 -3.47 8.13
CA GLY A 89 -11.14 -3.10 9.20
C GLY A 89 -11.35 -4.21 10.24
N SER A 90 -11.02 -5.45 9.90
CA SER A 90 -11.09 -6.62 10.78
C SER A 90 -9.98 -7.61 10.45
N ALA A 91 -9.77 -8.62 11.30
CA ALA A 91 -8.81 -9.67 10.99
C ALA A 91 -9.23 -10.40 9.70
N GLU A 92 -8.30 -10.58 8.78
CA GLU A 92 -8.54 -11.31 7.55
C GLU A 92 -8.66 -12.81 7.82
N GLY A 93 -9.63 -13.48 7.18
CA GLY A 93 -9.84 -14.92 7.32
C GLY A 93 -8.83 -15.78 6.54
N ASP A 94 -8.09 -15.16 5.62
CA ASP A 94 -7.06 -15.76 4.78
C ASP A 94 -5.95 -14.73 4.52
N GLU A 95 -4.80 -15.18 4.03
CA GLU A 95 -3.73 -14.27 3.60
C GLU A 95 -4.16 -13.40 2.40
N ARG A 96 -3.82 -12.11 2.45
CA ARG A 96 -4.04 -11.14 1.37
C ARG A 96 -2.72 -10.55 0.92
N THR A 97 -2.35 -10.80 -0.33
CA THR A 97 -1.11 -10.32 -0.94
C THR A 97 -1.40 -9.24 -1.97
N PHE A 98 -0.86 -8.06 -1.74
CA PHE A 98 -0.99 -6.88 -2.58
C PHE A 98 0.32 -6.64 -3.32
N GLN A 99 0.26 -6.59 -4.65
CA GLN A 99 1.46 -6.31 -5.43
C GLN A 99 1.75 -4.82 -5.40
N VAL A 100 3.01 -4.46 -5.18
CA VAL A 100 3.44 -3.06 -5.17
C VAL A 100 4.43 -2.83 -6.30
N ARG A 101 4.22 -1.75 -7.04
CA ARG A 101 5.12 -1.33 -8.12
C ARG A 101 5.44 0.14 -8.03
N ALA A 102 6.66 0.51 -8.39
CA ALA A 102 7.08 1.89 -8.52
C ALA A 102 6.39 2.60 -9.69
N VAL A 103 6.00 3.85 -9.47
CA VAL A 103 5.49 4.77 -10.50
C VAL A 103 6.52 5.88 -10.68
N GLU A 104 7.06 5.93 -11.89
CA GLU A 104 8.03 6.92 -12.40
C GLU A 104 9.37 6.99 -11.62
N GLU A 105 10.48 7.03 -12.35
CA GLU A 105 11.83 7.16 -11.81
C GLU A 105 12.39 8.52 -12.27
N PHE A 106 12.95 9.31 -11.34
CA PHE A 106 13.65 10.57 -11.65
C PHE A 106 15.07 10.32 -12.14
#